data_AF-A0AAD9VQ49-F1
#
_entry.id   AF-A0AAD9VQ49-F1
#
_cell.length_a   1.000
_cell.length_b   1.000
_cell.length_c   1.000
_cell.angle_alpha   90.00
_cell.angle_beta   90.00
_cell.angle_gamma   90.00
#
_symmetry.space_group_name_H-M   'P 1'
#
loop_
_entity.id
_entity.type
_entity.pdbx_description
1 polymer ?
#
loop_
_entity_poly.entity_id
_entity_poly.type
_entity_poly.pdbx_seq_one_letter_code
_entity_poly.pdbx_strand_id
1 'polypeptide(L)'
;MLQSGLLKTSESITLDLLTFEDLELLRSRRIDNSSVSAISNKANNRRYLILTYTVEFDRIHYPLPLEYCGLPDPTILQATIRRLQAEIERLNATGVNKDLQKRIEKLSITNQKLLEENRKLSNGGKGAKRLVNAISALESSVAKERASFRAQIQKLRAENAALSLKVRQLTDTTIRRSGDGSPALKRRTPPPSSHSRRSINRRSRSRSPSVYGSSVESFQTKDSSHRNIAKSRYGGSKGSKIDFGNLESRIYTLQKMLKEGINLS
;
A
#
# COMPACT_ATOMS: atom_id res chain seq x y z
N MET A 1 17.60 29.15 7.48
CA MET A 1 16.91 29.14 8.80
C MET A 1 15.77 30.15 8.85
N LEU A 2 16.01 31.47 8.76
CA LEU A 2 14.95 32.48 8.83
C LEU A 2 13.84 32.30 7.78
N GLN A 3 14.22 32.07 6.52
CA GLN A 3 13.26 31.75 5.44
C GLN A 3 12.39 30.53 5.78
N SER A 4 13.00 29.48 6.34
CA SER A 4 12.29 28.26 6.72
C SER A 4 11.27 28.50 7.84
N GLY A 5 11.62 29.36 8.80
CA GLY A 5 10.71 29.81 9.86
C GLY A 5 9.55 30.67 9.33
N LEU A 6 9.82 31.60 8.41
CA LEU A 6 8.80 32.44 7.77
C LEU A 6 7.80 31.61 6.95
N LEU A 7 8.31 30.62 6.21
CA LEU A 7 7.51 29.70 5.40
C LEU A 7 6.96 28.51 6.20
N LYS A 8 7.29 28.39 7.50
CA LYS A 8 6.91 27.26 8.38
C LYS A 8 7.22 25.89 7.76
N THR A 9 8.37 25.77 7.11
CA THR A 9 8.80 24.53 6.41
C THR A 9 9.63 23.60 7.28
N SER A 10 10.02 24.05 8.47
CA SER A 10 10.84 23.30 9.42
C SER A 10 10.28 23.45 10.82
N GLU A 11 10.09 22.34 11.52
CA GLU A 11 9.56 22.31 12.89
C GLU A 11 10.60 22.72 13.94
N SER A 12 11.89 22.63 13.59
CA SER A 12 13.01 23.00 14.47
C SER A 12 13.22 24.50 14.62
N ILE A 13 12.45 25.34 13.91
CA ILE A 13 12.65 26.79 13.87
C ILE A 13 11.33 27.50 14.20
N THR A 14 11.34 28.35 15.22
CA THR A 14 10.22 29.23 15.55
C THR A 14 10.64 30.70 15.50
N LEU A 15 9.68 31.58 15.19
CA LEU A 15 9.88 33.02 15.10
C LEU A 15 8.89 33.74 16.00
N ASP A 16 9.40 34.56 16.91
CA ASP A 16 8.61 35.39 17.82
C ASP A 16 8.96 36.87 17.60
N LEU A 17 8.00 37.79 17.68
CA LEU A 17 8.26 39.23 17.58
C LEU A 17 7.97 39.89 18.92
N LEU A 18 9.02 40.39 19.57
CA LEU A 18 8.96 40.95 20.92
C LEU A 18 9.19 42.46 20.93
N THR A 19 8.61 43.14 21.90
CA THR A 19 8.95 44.53 22.24
C THR A 19 10.13 44.56 23.21
N PHE A 20 10.67 45.76 23.47
CA PHE A 20 11.69 45.93 24.50
C PHE A 20 11.16 45.57 25.89
N GLU A 21 9.91 45.92 26.19
CA GLU A 21 9.24 45.58 27.45
C GLU A 21 9.13 44.06 27.66
N ASP A 22 8.76 43.32 26.61
CA ASP A 22 8.68 41.85 26.67
C ASP A 22 10.04 41.20 26.98
N LEU A 23 11.14 41.77 26.44
CA LEU A 23 12.49 41.28 26.72
C LEU A 23 12.90 41.52 28.16
N GLU A 24 12.53 42.66 28.74
CA GLU A 24 12.78 42.96 30.15
C GLU A 24 12.00 42.00 31.05
N LEU A 25 10.73 41.74 30.76
CA LEU A 25 9.93 40.75 31.49
C LEU A 25 10.53 39.35 31.42
N LEU A 26 11.04 38.94 30.25
CA LEU A 26 11.71 37.64 30.10
C LEU A 26 13.03 37.55 30.86
N ARG A 27 13.78 38.65 30.97
CA ARG A 27 14.99 38.73 31.81
C ARG A 27 14.64 38.63 33.28
N SER A 28 13.65 39.38 33.74
CA SER A 28 13.20 39.37 35.14
C SER A 28 12.64 38.02 35.58
N ARG A 29 12.02 37.26 34.67
CA ARG A 29 11.55 35.89 34.97
C ARG A 29 12.67 34.85 34.98
N ARG A 30 13.73 35.01 34.19
CA ARG A 30 14.85 34.05 34.16
C ARG A 30 15.85 34.24 35.31
N ILE A 31 15.89 35.44 35.88
CA ILE A 31 16.83 35.83 36.92
C ILE A 31 15.99 36.16 38.17
N ASP A 32 15.70 35.14 38.97
CA ASP A 32 15.02 35.34 40.26
C ASP A 32 15.79 36.38 41.09
N ASN A 33 15.14 37.51 41.39
CA ASN A 33 15.56 38.49 42.40
C ASN A 33 16.95 39.12 42.25
N SER A 34 17.16 39.98 41.24
CA SER A 34 18.19 41.02 41.37
C SER A 34 17.70 42.38 40.87
N SER A 35 17.89 43.33 41.77
CA SER A 35 17.54 44.74 41.77
C SER A 35 17.79 45.51 40.47
N VAL A 36 16.78 46.29 40.11
CA VAL A 36 16.87 47.68 39.60
C VAL A 36 17.47 47.85 38.20
N SER A 37 16.59 48.22 37.26
CA SER A 37 16.61 49.58 36.74
C SER A 37 15.44 49.86 35.82
N ALA A 38 14.52 50.69 36.28
CA ALA A 38 13.57 51.42 35.46
C ALA A 38 14.33 52.43 34.58
N ILE A 39 15.06 51.96 33.57
CA ILE A 39 15.73 52.82 32.60
C ILE A 39 14.77 53.08 31.45
N SER A 40 14.10 54.21 31.62
CA SER A 40 13.57 55.09 30.58
C SER A 40 12.50 54.51 29.65
N ASN A 41 11.27 54.96 29.91
CA ASN A 41 10.19 55.19 28.96
C ASN A 41 10.59 56.14 27.81
N LYS A 42 11.71 55.90 27.12
CA LYS A 42 11.90 56.44 25.78
C LYS A 42 11.17 55.49 24.85
N ALA A 43 10.16 56.00 24.14
CA ALA A 43 9.33 55.29 23.18
C ALA A 43 10.18 54.50 22.17
N ASN A 44 10.62 53.31 22.56
CA ASN A 44 11.46 52.46 21.74
C ASN A 44 10.53 51.63 20.87
N ASN A 45 10.19 52.17 19.70
CA ASN A 45 9.39 51.46 18.70
C ASN A 45 10.17 50.30 18.04
N ARG A 46 11.41 50.02 18.50
CA ARG A 46 12.18 48.86 18.04
C ARG A 46 11.45 47.57 18.40
N ARG A 47 11.47 46.63 17.48
CA ARG A 47 10.98 45.27 17.66
C ARG A 47 12.15 44.32 17.61
N TYR A 48 12.03 43.18 18.27
CA TYR A 48 13.06 42.14 18.28
C TYR A 48 12.43 40.88 17.70
N LEU A 49 12.84 40.51 16.49
CA LEU A 49 12.47 39.23 15.91
C LEU A 49 13.40 38.17 16.49
N ILE A 50 12.86 37.27 17.30
CA ILE A 50 13.58 36.18 17.94
C ILE A 50 13.45 34.95 17.07
N LEU A 51 14.56 34.54 16.44
CA LEU A 51 14.64 33.24 15.80
C LEU A 51 15.11 32.23 16.85
N THR A 52 14.23 31.27 17.18
CA THR A 52 14.56 30.18 18.09
C THR A 52 14.82 28.93 17.28
N TYR A 53 16.04 28.40 17.37
CA TYR A 53 16.41 27.12 16.82
C TYR A 53 16.39 26.07 17.92
N THR A 54 15.54 25.06 17.77
CA THR A 54 15.37 23.98 18.75
C THR A 54 15.75 22.65 18.10
N VAL A 55 16.74 22.00 18.69
CA VAL A 55 17.22 20.65 18.35
C VAL A 55 17.15 19.77 19.60
N GLU A 56 17.47 18.48 19.49
CA GLU A 56 17.23 17.48 20.55
C GLU A 56 17.79 17.88 21.94
N PHE A 57 18.95 18.55 21.97
CA PHE A 57 19.63 18.91 23.22
C PHE A 57 19.86 20.41 23.39
N ASP A 58 19.40 21.24 22.45
CA ASP A 58 19.76 22.66 22.42
C ASP A 58 18.60 23.54 21.98
N ARG A 59 18.51 24.71 22.61
CA ARG A 59 17.57 25.76 22.25
C ARG A 59 18.27 27.10 22.22
N ILE A 60 18.58 27.58 21.02
CA ILE A 60 19.35 28.80 20.79
C ILE A 60 18.43 29.91 20.30
N HIS A 61 18.52 31.08 20.92
CA HIS A 61 17.78 32.28 20.51
C HIS A 61 18.71 33.27 19.79
N TYR A 62 18.32 33.68 18.59
CA TYR A 62 18.98 34.70 17.80
C TYR A 62 18.11 35.97 17.76
N PRO A 63 18.42 36.99 18.58
CA PRO A 63 17.67 38.24 18.58
C PRO A 63 18.07 39.10 17.38
N LEU A 64 17.10 39.44 16.53
CA LEU A 64 17.26 40.34 15.38
C LEU A 64 16.53 41.65 15.66
N PRO A 65 17.24 42.74 16.00
CA PRO A 65 16.62 44.01 16.28
C PRO A 65 16.16 44.69 14.98
N LEU A 66 14.90 45.10 14.95
CA LEU A 66 14.24 45.76 13.82
C LEU A 66 13.87 47.20 14.22
N GLU A 67 14.37 48.17 13.46
CA GLU A 67 14.05 49.58 13.65
C GLU A 67 12.68 49.90 13.04
N TYR A 68 11.99 50.85 13.65
CA TYR A 68 10.68 51.26 13.17
C TYR A 68 10.83 52.24 12.01
N CYS A 69 10.38 51.84 10.82
CA CYS A 69 10.49 52.64 9.60
C CYS A 69 9.36 53.67 9.41
N GLY A 70 8.50 53.89 10.40
CA GLY A 70 7.37 54.81 10.25
C GLY A 70 6.18 54.22 9.50
N LEU A 71 5.25 55.10 9.14
CA LEU A 71 4.13 54.78 8.25
C LEU A 71 4.62 54.75 6.79
N PRO A 72 4.16 53.80 5.97
CA PRO A 72 4.53 53.76 4.56
C PRO A 72 3.96 54.97 3.80
N ASP A 73 4.72 55.53 2.85
CA ASP A 73 4.26 56.60 1.97
C ASP A 73 3.14 56.08 1.04
N PRO A 74 1.94 56.70 1.04
CA PRO A 74 0.84 56.29 0.18
C PRO A 74 1.20 56.34 -1.31
N THR A 75 2.09 57.24 -1.73
CA THR A 75 2.48 57.39 -3.15
C THR A 75 3.26 56.16 -3.63
N ILE A 76 4.27 55.74 -2.86
CA ILE A 76 5.07 54.54 -3.14
C ILE A 76 4.20 53.28 -3.11
N LEU A 77 3.26 53.20 -2.15
CA LEU A 77 2.36 52.07 -2.05
C LEU A 77 1.44 51.99 -3.27
N GLN A 78 0.84 53.10 -3.70
CA GLN A 78 0.00 53.15 -4.89
C GLN A 78 0.79 52.83 -6.17
N ALA A 79 2.02 53.33 -6.31
CA ALA A 79 2.91 53.00 -7.42
C ALA A 79 3.22 51.48 -7.45
N THR A 80 3.47 50.88 -6.29
CA THR A 80 3.71 49.44 -6.15
C THR A 80 2.46 48.64 -6.53
N ILE A 81 1.28 49.06 -6.08
CA ILE A 81 0.01 48.41 -6.43
C ILE A 81 -0.21 48.45 -7.95
N ARG A 82 -0.04 49.62 -8.59
CA ARG A 82 -0.18 49.75 -10.05
C ARG A 82 0.80 48.84 -10.80
N ARG A 83 2.05 48.79 -10.34
CA ARG A 83 3.09 47.91 -10.92
C ARG A 83 2.71 46.43 -10.78
N LEU A 84 2.26 46.00 -9.61
CA LEU A 84 1.87 44.61 -9.35
C LEU A 84 0.60 44.23 -10.14
N GLN A 85 -0.36 45.14 -10.26
CA GLN A 85 -1.56 44.95 -11.08
C GLN A 85 -1.20 44.78 -12.56
N ALA A 86 -0.32 45.63 -13.09
CA ALA A 86 0.17 45.51 -14.46
C ALA A 86 0.92 44.18 -14.70
N GLU A 87 1.71 43.73 -13.71
CA GLU A 87 2.41 42.45 -13.81
C GLU A 87 1.45 41.26 -13.76
N ILE A 88 0.42 41.30 -12.91
CA ILE A 88 -0.64 40.28 -12.89
C ILE A 88 -1.38 40.24 -14.22
N GLU A 89 -1.71 41.40 -14.78
CA GLU A 89 -2.37 41.50 -16.08
C GLU A 89 -1.49 40.92 -17.19
N ARG A 90 -0.20 41.26 -17.21
CA ARG A 90 0.80 40.70 -18.15
C ARG A 90 0.89 39.18 -18.03
N LEU A 91 0.98 38.64 -16.81
CA LEU A 91 1.04 37.20 -16.57
C LEU A 91 -0.26 36.50 -16.97
N ASN A 92 -1.42 37.13 -16.75
CA ASN A 92 -2.71 36.63 -17.20
C ASN A 92 -2.85 36.66 -18.73
N ALA A 93 -2.31 37.69 -19.39
CA ALA A 93 -2.26 37.81 -20.84
C ALA A 93 -1.33 36.77 -21.48
N THR A 94 -0.26 36.38 -20.78
CA THR A 94 0.69 35.34 -21.23
C THR A 94 0.00 33.96 -21.36
N GLY A 95 -1.22 33.77 -20.82
CA GLY A 95 -2.08 32.61 -21.11
C GLY A 95 -1.66 31.29 -20.45
N VAL A 96 -0.40 31.17 -20.03
CA VAL A 96 0.17 29.98 -19.39
C VAL A 96 -0.68 29.50 -18.20
N ASN A 97 -1.15 30.42 -17.35
CA ASN A 97 -2.03 30.06 -16.23
C ASN A 97 -3.38 29.51 -16.68
N LYS A 98 -3.97 30.04 -17.77
CA LYS A 98 -5.24 29.55 -18.31
C LYS A 98 -5.08 28.16 -18.93
N ASP A 99 -3.96 27.90 -19.62
CA ASP A 99 -3.69 26.59 -20.23
C ASP A 99 -3.37 25.53 -19.18
N LEU A 100 -2.61 25.89 -18.14
CA LEU A 100 -2.39 25.02 -16.98
C LEU A 100 -3.71 24.73 -16.25
N GLN A 101 -4.57 25.73 -16.03
CA GLN A 101 -5.89 25.52 -15.42
C GLN A 101 -6.77 24.58 -16.25
N LYS A 102 -6.86 24.80 -17.58
CA LYS A 102 -7.58 23.89 -18.49
C LYS A 102 -7.01 22.48 -18.46
N ARG A 103 -5.69 22.33 -18.36
CA ARG A 103 -5.03 21.02 -18.27
C ARG A 103 -5.34 20.34 -16.94
N ILE A 104 -5.31 21.08 -15.84
CA ILE A 104 -5.68 20.59 -14.50
C ILE A 104 -7.14 20.15 -14.48
N GLU A 105 -8.05 20.95 -15.03
CA GLU A 105 -9.47 20.61 -15.14
C GLU A 105 -9.67 19.34 -15.97
N LYS A 106 -9.06 19.27 -17.16
CA LYS A 106 -9.12 18.07 -18.01
C LYS A 106 -8.58 16.84 -17.30
N LEU A 107 -7.44 16.96 -16.63
CA LEU A 107 -6.83 15.87 -15.87
C LEU A 107 -7.71 15.44 -14.69
N SER A 108 -8.33 16.38 -13.99
CA SER A 108 -9.27 16.12 -12.89
C SER A 108 -10.48 15.32 -13.39
N ILE A 109 -11.09 15.74 -14.50
CA ILE A 109 -12.22 15.04 -15.12
C ILE A 109 -11.79 13.63 -15.56
N THR A 110 -10.63 13.47 -16.20
CA THR A 110 -10.15 12.14 -16.61
C THR A 110 -9.87 11.23 -15.42
N ASN A 111 -9.25 11.76 -14.36
CA ASN A 111 -8.99 11.00 -13.14
C ASN A 111 -10.30 10.57 -12.48
N GLN A 112 -11.30 11.43 -12.42
CA GLN A 112 -12.61 11.08 -11.88
C GLN A 112 -13.28 9.95 -12.69
N LYS A 113 -13.26 10.03 -14.02
CA LYS A 113 -13.78 8.96 -14.90
C LYS A 113 -13.04 7.64 -14.69
N LEU A 114 -11.70 7.68 -14.61
CA LEU A 114 -10.89 6.49 -14.37
C LEU A 114 -11.15 5.88 -12.99
N LEU A 115 -11.40 6.69 -11.97
CA LEU A 115 -11.79 6.20 -10.64
C LEU A 115 -13.15 5.52 -10.67
N GLU A 116 -14.12 6.08 -11.39
CA GLU A 116 -15.43 5.45 -11.58
C GLU A 116 -15.33 4.13 -12.35
N GLU A 117 -14.53 4.07 -13.40
CA GLU A 117 -14.26 2.84 -14.15
C GLU A 117 -13.55 1.80 -13.28
N ASN A 118 -12.51 2.18 -12.54
CA ASN A 118 -11.86 1.30 -11.58
C ASN A 118 -12.83 0.78 -10.52
N ARG A 119 -13.76 1.62 -10.02
CA ARG A 119 -14.80 1.17 -9.09
C ARG A 119 -15.77 0.18 -9.74
N LYS A 120 -16.12 0.37 -11.02
CA LYS A 120 -16.99 -0.56 -11.78
C LYS A 120 -16.27 -1.89 -12.05
N LEU A 121 -14.98 -1.85 -12.37
CA LEU A 121 -14.15 -3.02 -12.63
C LEU A 121 -13.77 -3.78 -11.35
N SER A 122 -13.43 -3.07 -10.27
CA SER A 122 -13.14 -3.66 -8.95
C SER A 122 -14.32 -4.45 -8.40
N ASN A 123 -15.56 -4.04 -8.72
CA ASN A 123 -16.76 -4.83 -8.45
C ASN A 123 -16.94 -6.06 -9.36
N GLY A 124 -15.89 -6.52 -10.06
CA GLY A 124 -15.86 -7.68 -10.95
C GLY A 124 -16.64 -7.51 -12.26
N GLY A 125 -17.23 -6.34 -12.50
CA GLY A 125 -18.21 -6.15 -13.57
C GLY A 125 -19.46 -7.03 -13.40
N LYS A 126 -20.48 -6.76 -14.22
CA LYS A 126 -21.73 -7.55 -14.20
C LYS A 126 -21.49 -9.00 -14.64
N GLY A 127 -20.48 -9.23 -15.48
CA GLY A 127 -20.11 -10.55 -15.99
C GLY A 127 -19.53 -11.48 -14.92
N ALA A 128 -18.52 -11.04 -14.15
CA ALA A 128 -17.95 -11.91 -13.12
C ALA A 128 -18.93 -12.19 -11.98
N LYS A 129 -19.78 -11.20 -11.61
CA LYS A 129 -20.87 -11.44 -10.64
C LYS A 129 -21.85 -12.52 -11.10
N ARG A 130 -22.24 -12.50 -12.38
CA ARG A 130 -23.11 -13.55 -12.95
C ARG A 130 -22.42 -14.91 -12.94
N LEU A 131 -21.14 -14.96 -13.27
CA LEU A 131 -20.37 -16.21 -13.27
C LEU A 131 -20.22 -16.77 -11.85
N VAL A 132 -19.89 -15.94 -10.86
CA VAL A 132 -19.81 -16.35 -9.45
C VAL A 132 -21.15 -16.92 -8.98
N ASN A 133 -22.26 -16.26 -9.29
CA ASN A 133 -23.59 -16.77 -8.93
C ASN A 133 -23.91 -18.11 -9.61
N ALA A 134 -23.54 -18.27 -10.88
CA ALA A 134 -23.73 -19.53 -11.60
C ALA A 134 -22.89 -20.67 -11.02
N ILE A 135 -21.64 -20.37 -10.62
CA ILE A 135 -20.75 -21.32 -9.95
C ILE A 135 -21.36 -21.75 -8.61
N SER A 136 -21.79 -20.79 -7.76
CA SER A 136 -22.40 -21.12 -6.46
C SER A 136 -23.71 -21.91 -6.59
N ALA A 137 -24.51 -21.65 -7.62
CA ALA A 137 -25.71 -22.42 -7.91
C ALA A 137 -25.37 -23.87 -8.32
N LEU A 138 -24.37 -24.04 -9.19
CA LEU A 138 -23.88 -25.35 -9.60
C LEU A 138 -23.30 -26.14 -8.42
N GLU A 139 -22.47 -25.50 -7.59
CA GLU A 139 -21.91 -26.09 -6.37
C GLU A 139 -23.01 -26.59 -5.43
N SER A 140 -24.06 -25.78 -5.23
CA SER A 140 -25.22 -26.16 -4.41
C SER A 140 -25.99 -27.35 -4.97
N SER A 141 -26.16 -27.44 -6.29
CA SER A 141 -26.78 -28.59 -6.96
C SER A 141 -25.95 -29.86 -6.78
N VAL A 142 -24.65 -29.78 -7.07
CA VAL A 142 -23.70 -30.91 -6.92
C VAL A 142 -23.64 -31.38 -5.47
N ALA A 143 -23.67 -30.47 -4.49
CA ALA A 143 -23.70 -30.82 -3.07
C ALA A 143 -24.96 -31.62 -2.70
N LYS A 144 -26.14 -31.21 -3.20
CA LYS A 144 -27.42 -31.92 -2.98
C LYS A 144 -27.41 -33.30 -3.63
N GLU A 145 -26.94 -33.41 -4.87
CA GLU A 145 -26.81 -34.71 -5.55
C GLU A 145 -25.86 -35.64 -4.82
N ARG A 146 -24.68 -35.15 -4.41
CA ARG A 146 -23.72 -35.93 -3.61
C ARG A 146 -24.32 -36.39 -2.29
N ALA A 147 -25.10 -35.55 -1.61
CA ALA A 147 -25.78 -35.93 -0.38
C ALA A 147 -26.82 -37.04 -0.62
N SER A 148 -27.62 -36.91 -1.69
CA SER A 148 -28.61 -37.91 -2.11
C SER A 148 -27.95 -39.25 -2.43
N PHE A 149 -26.92 -39.26 -3.27
CA PHE A 149 -26.18 -40.48 -3.61
C PHE A 149 -25.51 -41.12 -2.39
N ARG A 150 -24.95 -40.32 -1.48
CA ARG A 150 -24.40 -40.85 -0.21
C ARG A 150 -25.46 -41.53 0.63
N ALA A 151 -26.64 -40.94 0.77
CA ALA A 151 -27.76 -41.54 1.50
C ALA A 151 -28.22 -42.85 0.85
N GLN A 152 -28.32 -42.89 -0.49
CA GLN A 152 -28.67 -44.09 -1.23
C GLN A 152 -27.63 -45.21 -1.05
N ILE A 153 -26.34 -44.88 -1.13
CA ILE A 153 -25.25 -45.84 -0.90
C ILE A 153 -25.31 -46.41 0.52
N GLN A 154 -25.58 -45.57 1.53
CA GLN A 154 -25.73 -46.04 2.91
C GLN A 154 -26.92 -46.99 3.08
N LYS A 155 -28.06 -46.67 2.45
CA LYS A 155 -29.25 -47.55 2.46
C LYS A 155 -28.95 -48.91 1.85
N LEU A 156 -28.38 -48.96 0.65
CA LEU A 156 -28.01 -50.21 -0.01
C LEU A 156 -26.99 -51.02 0.79
N ARG A 157 -26.04 -50.37 1.47
CA ARG A 157 -25.10 -51.06 2.37
C ARG A 157 -25.81 -51.69 3.57
N ALA A 158 -26.76 -50.98 4.18
CA ALA A 158 -27.53 -51.52 5.29
C ALA A 158 -28.39 -52.71 4.85
N GLU A 159 -29.04 -52.62 3.69
CA GLU A 159 -29.84 -53.71 3.10
C GLU A 159 -28.97 -54.93 2.77
N ASN A 160 -27.84 -54.74 2.08
CA ASN A 160 -26.90 -55.83 1.79
C ASN A 160 -26.35 -56.49 3.07
N ALA A 161 -26.08 -55.70 4.12
CA ALA A 161 -25.67 -56.25 5.42
C ALA A 161 -26.77 -57.10 6.07
N ALA A 162 -28.01 -56.63 6.05
CA ALA A 162 -29.17 -57.37 6.56
C ALA A 162 -29.43 -58.66 5.77
N LEU A 163 -29.36 -58.60 4.43
CA LEU A 163 -29.49 -59.77 3.56
C LEU A 163 -28.37 -60.78 3.80
N SER A 164 -27.13 -60.31 3.94
CA SER A 164 -25.98 -61.17 4.24
C SER A 164 -26.15 -61.90 5.58
N LEU A 165 -26.67 -61.22 6.61
CA LEU A 165 -27.00 -61.86 7.89
C LEU A 165 -28.10 -62.91 7.72
N LYS A 166 -29.13 -62.62 6.93
CA LYS A 166 -30.22 -63.58 6.66
C LYS A 166 -29.74 -64.81 5.92
N VAL A 167 -28.89 -64.65 4.90
CA VAL A 167 -28.24 -65.77 4.20
C VAL A 167 -27.41 -66.61 5.16
N ARG A 168 -26.63 -65.97 6.04
CA ARG A 168 -25.84 -66.67 7.06
C ARG A 168 -26.72 -67.45 8.02
N GLN A 169 -27.80 -66.86 8.55
CA GLN A 169 -28.76 -67.54 9.43
C GLN A 169 -29.43 -68.75 8.75
N LEU A 170 -29.84 -68.60 7.49
CA LEU A 170 -30.40 -69.72 6.72
C LEU A 170 -29.36 -70.83 6.51
N THR A 171 -28.12 -70.48 6.21
CA THR A 171 -27.02 -71.44 6.06
C THR A 171 -26.75 -72.18 7.38
N ASP A 172 -26.67 -71.45 8.50
CA ASP A 172 -26.44 -72.03 9.84
C ASP A 172 -27.60 -72.95 10.28
N THR A 173 -28.85 -72.60 9.93
CA THR A 173 -30.03 -73.45 10.23
C THR A 173 -30.10 -74.68 9.32
N THR A 174 -29.65 -74.61 8.06
CA THR A 174 -29.51 -75.80 7.20
C THR A 174 -28.42 -76.75 7.70
N ILE A 175 -27.26 -76.24 8.11
CA ILE A 175 -26.18 -77.06 8.68
C ILE A 175 -26.66 -77.78 9.96
N ARG A 176 -27.50 -77.14 10.77
CA ARG A 176 -28.10 -77.76 11.96
C ARG A 176 -29.20 -78.79 11.66
N ARG A 177 -29.86 -78.72 10.50
CA ARG A 177 -30.88 -79.70 10.06
C ARG A 177 -30.29 -80.91 9.35
N SER A 178 -29.06 -80.83 8.83
CA SER A 178 -28.37 -81.92 8.14
C SER A 178 -27.46 -82.76 9.06
N GLY A 179 -27.67 -82.71 10.38
CA GLY A 179 -26.85 -83.42 11.37
C GLY A 179 -27.62 -84.45 12.17
N ASP A 180 -28.04 -85.56 11.53
CA ASP A 180 -28.26 -86.84 12.21
C ASP A 180 -27.61 -87.96 11.38
N GLY A 181 -26.58 -88.61 11.95
CA GLY A 181 -25.77 -89.66 11.30
C GLY A 181 -24.25 -89.45 11.33
N SER A 182 -23.58 -89.86 12.41
CA SER A 182 -22.10 -90.02 12.57
C SER A 182 -21.64 -91.46 12.17
N PRO A 183 -20.35 -91.91 12.20
CA PRO A 183 -19.08 -91.26 12.63
C PRO A 183 -17.79 -91.54 11.77
N ALA A 184 -16.68 -90.94 12.23
CA ALA A 184 -15.28 -91.39 12.16
C ALA A 184 -14.42 -91.15 10.89
N LEU A 185 -13.36 -90.32 11.02
CA LEU A 185 -11.98 -90.76 11.31
C LEU A 185 -10.99 -89.55 11.35
N LYS A 186 -10.19 -89.50 12.44
CA LYS A 186 -8.75 -89.11 12.56
C LYS A 186 -8.27 -87.92 11.69
N ARG A 187 -7.64 -86.85 12.20
CA ARG A 187 -6.42 -86.87 13.04
C ARG A 187 -5.96 -85.43 13.36
N ARG A 188 -5.50 -85.23 14.60
CA ARG A 188 -4.41 -84.34 15.07
C ARG A 188 -4.50 -82.81 14.99
N THR A 189 -4.69 -82.21 16.16
CA THR A 189 -3.90 -81.04 16.68
C THR A 189 -2.50 -81.51 17.15
N PRO A 190 -1.58 -80.71 17.75
CA PRO A 190 -1.38 -79.24 17.91
C PRO A 190 0.09 -78.85 17.48
N PRO A 191 0.83 -77.78 17.94
CA PRO A 191 0.54 -76.68 18.88
C PRO A 191 1.07 -75.26 18.46
N PRO A 192 0.93 -74.24 19.34
CA PRO A 192 1.19 -72.83 19.06
C PRO A 192 2.56 -72.35 19.55
N SER A 193 3.08 -71.26 18.98
CA SER A 193 4.03 -70.36 19.66
C SER A 193 4.05 -69.00 18.96
N SER A 194 3.75 -67.91 19.67
CA SER A 194 4.71 -67.06 20.41
C SER A 194 5.67 -66.29 19.50
N HIS A 195 5.40 -65.00 19.28
CA HIS A 195 6.19 -63.89 19.84
C HIS A 195 5.63 -62.56 19.26
N SER A 196 5.15 -61.65 20.11
CA SER A 196 5.98 -60.68 20.85
C SER A 196 6.68 -59.77 19.83
N ARG A 197 6.35 -58.50 19.67
CA ARG A 197 6.53 -57.34 20.57
C ARG A 197 6.03 -56.12 19.76
N ARG A 198 5.65 -54.96 20.28
CA ARG A 198 5.74 -54.35 21.62
C ARG A 198 4.82 -53.13 21.57
N SER A 199 4.06 -52.95 22.64
CA SER A 199 3.53 -51.67 23.07
C SER A 199 4.68 -50.77 23.55
N ILE A 200 4.62 -49.48 23.18
CA ILE A 200 5.15 -48.39 24.02
C ILE A 200 4.08 -47.30 24.06
N ASN A 201 3.42 -47.22 25.22
CA ASN A 201 2.79 -46.01 25.72
C ASN A 201 3.86 -44.92 25.88
N ARG A 202 3.54 -43.67 25.52
CA ARG A 202 3.39 -42.58 26.51
C ARG A 202 3.14 -41.21 25.86
N ARG A 203 2.19 -40.52 26.51
CA ARG A 203 2.11 -39.07 26.77
C ARG A 203 1.55 -38.16 25.67
N SER A 204 0.25 -37.93 25.85
CA SER A 204 -0.38 -36.61 25.92
C SER A 204 0.57 -35.42 26.18
N ARG A 205 0.49 -34.42 25.30
CA ARG A 205 0.54 -32.99 25.64
C ARG A 205 -0.02 -32.14 24.49
N SER A 206 -1.24 -31.66 24.73
CA SER A 206 -1.77 -30.33 24.40
C SER A 206 -1.01 -29.45 23.40
N ARG A 207 -1.70 -29.00 22.34
CA ARG A 207 -2.00 -27.58 22.01
C ARG A 207 -2.27 -27.43 20.50
N SER A 208 -3.49 -27.01 20.16
CA SER A 208 -3.71 -26.09 19.03
C SER A 208 -3.11 -24.71 19.39
N PRO A 209 -2.99 -23.70 18.49
CA PRO A 209 -3.33 -23.65 17.06
C PRO A 209 -2.30 -22.90 16.18
N SER A 210 -2.61 -22.85 14.88
CA SER A 210 -2.43 -21.67 14.01
C SER A 210 -1.09 -21.49 13.24
N VAL A 211 -1.24 -21.35 11.92
CA VAL A 211 -0.75 -20.23 11.08
C VAL A 211 0.65 -20.33 10.44
N TYR A 212 0.63 -20.10 9.12
CA TYR A 212 1.67 -19.61 8.20
C TYR A 212 2.66 -20.57 7.51
N GLY A 213 2.83 -20.29 6.21
CA GLY A 213 4.04 -20.56 5.42
C GLY A 213 4.01 -21.87 4.65
N SER A 214 3.69 -21.88 3.35
CA SER A 214 4.61 -21.54 2.24
C SER A 214 5.41 -22.76 1.75
N SER A 215 5.36 -22.95 0.43
CA SER A 215 6.44 -23.42 -0.45
C SER A 215 6.28 -24.82 -1.08
N VAL A 216 6.15 -24.78 -2.42
CA VAL A 216 6.75 -25.66 -3.48
C VAL A 216 6.43 -27.17 -3.45
N GLU A 217 6.32 -27.94 -4.53
CA GLU A 217 6.58 -27.81 -5.97
C GLU A 217 6.05 -29.09 -6.65
N SER A 218 5.61 -28.98 -7.92
CA SER A 218 5.60 -29.99 -9.01
C SER A 218 4.88 -31.34 -8.76
N PHE A 219 4.08 -31.90 -9.67
CA PHE A 219 4.38 -32.23 -11.06
C PHE A 219 3.09 -32.18 -11.91
N GLN A 220 3.16 -31.60 -13.10
CA GLN A 220 2.17 -31.83 -14.15
C GLN A 220 2.86 -32.09 -15.49
N THR A 221 2.40 -33.15 -16.13
CA THR A 221 2.81 -33.71 -17.42
C THR A 221 2.15 -32.97 -18.59
N LYS A 222 2.97 -32.75 -19.63
CA LYS A 222 2.72 -32.70 -21.09
C LYS A 222 1.26 -32.95 -21.55
N ASP A 223 0.72 -32.15 -22.48
CA ASP A 223 0.97 -32.34 -23.92
C ASP A 223 0.36 -31.23 -24.83
N SER A 224 0.93 -31.17 -26.03
CA SER A 224 0.72 -30.39 -27.28
C SER A 224 -0.69 -29.87 -27.63
N SER A 225 -0.85 -28.59 -28.03
CA SER A 225 -0.79 -28.01 -29.39
C SER A 225 -2.12 -27.99 -30.18
N HIS A 226 -2.65 -26.79 -30.47
CA HIS A 226 -2.83 -26.21 -31.83
C HIS A 226 -3.86 -25.06 -31.92
N ARG A 227 -3.47 -24.00 -32.68
CA ARG A 227 -4.28 -22.99 -33.41
C ARG A 227 -4.98 -21.90 -32.59
N ASN A 228 -4.98 -20.59 -32.92
CA ASN A 228 -4.43 -19.76 -34.00
C ASN A 228 -4.40 -18.30 -33.47
N ILE A 229 -3.29 -17.56 -33.60
CA ILE A 229 -3.26 -16.10 -33.34
C ILE A 229 -2.84 -15.40 -34.63
N ALA A 230 -3.71 -14.51 -35.10
CA ALA A 230 -3.48 -13.65 -36.26
C ALA A 230 -2.69 -12.40 -35.88
N LYS A 231 -1.50 -12.29 -36.49
CA LYS A 231 -0.78 -11.10 -36.97
C LYS A 231 -0.72 -9.84 -36.09
N SER A 232 0.44 -9.68 -35.46
CA SER A 232 1.08 -8.41 -35.11
C SER A 232 1.37 -7.54 -36.34
N ARG A 233 1.22 -6.22 -36.19
CA ARG A 233 2.00 -5.24 -36.96
C ARG A 233 3.09 -4.67 -36.05
N TYR A 234 4.33 -5.05 -36.33
CA TYR A 234 5.54 -4.43 -35.78
C TYR A 234 5.80 -3.10 -36.50
N GLY A 235 6.04 -2.04 -35.72
CA GLY A 235 6.64 -0.80 -36.18
C GLY A 235 7.84 -0.50 -35.29
N GLY A 236 9.00 -1.06 -35.65
CA GLY A 236 10.28 -0.76 -35.02
C GLY A 236 11.09 0.23 -35.85
N SER A 237 11.96 0.97 -35.15
CA SER A 237 13.02 1.86 -35.62
C SER A 237 12.65 3.34 -35.77
N LYS A 238 13.17 4.16 -34.85
CA LYS A 238 14.42 4.90 -35.08
C LYS A 238 14.93 5.49 -33.78
N GLY A 239 16.06 4.97 -33.29
CA GLY A 239 16.89 5.67 -32.33
C GLY A 239 17.31 7.01 -32.93
N SER A 240 17.25 8.08 -32.12
CA SER A 240 17.74 9.39 -32.49
C SER A 240 19.24 9.29 -32.78
N LYS A 241 19.60 9.26 -34.07
CA LYS A 241 20.94 9.63 -34.52
C LYS A 241 21.21 11.00 -33.91
N ILE A 242 22.20 11.07 -33.02
CA ILE A 242 22.78 12.34 -32.60
C ILE A 242 23.42 12.89 -33.88
N ASP A 243 22.83 13.95 -34.44
CA ASP A 243 23.43 14.67 -35.56
C ASP A 243 24.72 15.33 -35.05
N PHE A 244 25.86 14.70 -35.33
CA PHE A 244 27.18 15.19 -34.94
C PHE A 244 27.48 16.59 -35.53
N GLY A 245 26.89 16.94 -36.67
CA GLY A 245 27.01 18.28 -37.24
C GLY A 245 26.39 19.38 -36.37
N ASN A 246 25.36 19.04 -35.57
CA ASN A 246 24.75 19.99 -34.63
C ASN A 246 25.58 20.10 -33.34
N LEU A 247 26.31 19.04 -32.97
CA LEU A 247 27.19 19.04 -31.81
C LEU A 247 28.48 19.83 -32.07
N GLU A 248 29.10 19.68 -33.24
CA GLU A 248 30.28 20.46 -33.65
C GLU A 248 29.97 21.95 -33.75
N SER A 249 28.82 22.30 -34.32
CA SER A 249 28.35 23.70 -34.37
C SER A 249 28.15 24.29 -32.97
N ARG A 250 27.65 23.49 -32.03
CA ARG A 250 27.43 23.91 -30.64
C ARG A 250 28.74 24.02 -29.86
N ILE A 251 29.69 23.11 -30.08
CA ILE A 251 31.03 23.17 -29.51
C ILE A 251 31.78 24.39 -30.02
N TYR A 252 31.72 24.65 -31.34
CA TYR A 252 32.33 25.84 -31.93
C TYR A 252 31.73 27.13 -31.37
N THR A 253 30.40 27.18 -31.21
CA THR A 253 29.72 28.33 -30.61
C THR A 253 30.15 28.55 -29.15
N LEU A 254 30.23 27.49 -28.35
CA LEU A 254 30.67 27.57 -26.96
C LEU A 254 32.14 27.96 -26.82
N GLN A 255 33.01 27.43 -27.69
CA GLN A 255 34.41 27.82 -27.75
C GLN A 255 34.57 29.28 -28.19
N LYS A 256 33.75 29.74 -29.14
CA LYS A 256 33.70 31.15 -29.54
C LYS A 256 33.24 32.04 -28.40
N MET A 257 32.19 31.66 -27.66
CA MET A 257 31.72 32.40 -26.49
C MET A 257 32.76 32.48 -25.36
N LEU A 258 33.52 31.39 -25.16
CA LEU A 258 34.62 31.37 -24.17
C LEU A 258 35.83 32.19 -24.63
N LYS A 259 36.15 32.15 -25.93
CA LYS A 259 37.29 32.88 -26.51
C LYS A 259 37.03 34.38 -26.65
N GLU A 260 35.78 34.76 -26.92
CA GLU A 260 35.37 36.17 -27.02
C GLU A 260 34.98 36.79 -25.67
N GLY A 261 35.16 36.07 -24.55
CA GLY A 261 35.07 36.64 -23.20
C GLY A 261 33.82 37.48 -23.02
N ILE A 262 32.64 36.87 -23.05
CA ILE A 262 31.38 37.62 -23.02
C ILE A 262 31.25 38.37 -21.69
N ASN A 263 31.50 39.67 -21.77
CA ASN A 263 30.87 40.69 -20.94
C ASN A 263 29.36 40.53 -21.07
N LEU A 264 28.74 40.01 -20.01
CA LEU A 264 27.30 40.15 -19.78
C LEU A 264 27.04 41.61 -19.39
N SER A 265 26.65 42.42 -20.36
CA SER A 265 25.97 43.70 -20.16
C SER A 265 24.51 43.56 -20.57
#